data_AF-A0A1H4VMV6-F1
#
_entry.id   AF-A0A1H4VMV6-F1
#
_cell.length_a   1.000
_cell.length_b   1.000
_cell.length_c   1.000
_cell.angle_alpha   90.00
_cell.angle_beta   90.00
_cell.angle_gamma   90.00
#
_symmetry.space_group_name_H-M   'P 1'
#
loop_
_entity.id
_entity.type
_entity.pdbx_description
1 polymer ?
#
loop_
_entity_poly.entity_id
_entity_poly.type
_entity_poly.pdbx_seq_one_letter_code
_entity_poly.pdbx_strand_id
1 'polypeptide(L)'
;MENEVKAGEEVKASGRIRSVRLVYGLLAAGYFVCVILQVFFAGLGVFVNADYLQLHRAFANYFELASVLMFLLSFLGRIRGGLRWLTLGLFALTSLQHLTLQFPGFLPAIHTIDALLLFGISMHLMKRSWSWLLFR
;
A
#
# COMPACT_ATOMS: atom_id res chain seq x y z
N MET A 1 1.99 15.54 -41.07
CA MET A 1 0.88 14.64 -40.69
C MET A 1 1.32 13.38 -39.94
N GLU A 2 1.93 12.35 -40.56
CA GLU A 2 2.21 11.09 -39.81
C GLU A 2 3.16 11.26 -38.61
N ASN A 3 4.21 12.07 -38.76
CA ASN A 3 5.15 12.38 -37.67
C ASN A 3 4.51 13.23 -36.55
N GLU A 4 3.54 14.08 -36.87
CA GLU A 4 2.83 14.91 -35.89
C GLU A 4 1.80 14.09 -35.09
N VAL A 5 1.14 13.12 -35.75
CA VAL A 5 0.24 12.16 -35.09
C VAL A 5 1.02 11.28 -34.10
N LYS A 6 2.17 10.72 -34.51
CA LYS A 6 3.04 9.93 -33.63
C LYS A 6 3.54 10.75 -32.43
N ALA A 7 3.99 11.99 -32.66
CA ALA A 7 4.42 12.87 -31.58
C ALA A 7 3.28 13.18 -30.58
N GLY A 8 2.06 13.41 -31.07
CA GLY A 8 0.89 13.61 -30.23
C GLY A 8 0.51 12.39 -29.38
N GLU A 9 0.66 11.18 -29.92
CA GLU A 9 0.42 9.93 -29.18
C GLU A 9 1.45 9.69 -28.09
N GLU A 10 2.73 9.96 -28.35
CA GLU A 10 3.79 9.83 -27.34
C GLU A 10 3.62 10.80 -26.17
N VAL A 11 3.25 12.06 -26.45
CA VAL A 11 2.98 13.06 -25.41
C VAL A 11 1.80 12.62 -24.52
N LYS A 12 0.71 12.15 -25.12
CA LYS A 12 -0.44 11.61 -24.37
C LYS A 12 -0.06 10.39 -23.53
N ALA A 13 0.73 9.47 -24.09
CA ALA A 13 1.19 8.28 -23.37
C ALA A 13 2.10 8.64 -22.18
N SER A 14 2.98 9.63 -22.36
CA SER A 14 3.85 10.17 -21.30
C SER A 14 3.04 10.82 -20.18
N GLY A 15 2.05 11.65 -20.51
CA GLY A 15 1.13 12.26 -19.56
C GLY A 15 0.35 11.21 -18.75
N ARG A 16 -0.18 10.18 -19.41
CA ARG A 16 -0.88 9.07 -18.74
C ARG A 16 0.03 8.32 -17.76
N ILE A 17 1.27 8.02 -18.14
CA ILE A 17 2.23 7.34 -17.25
C ILE A 17 2.52 8.20 -16.02
N ARG A 18 2.67 9.52 -16.19
CA ARG A 18 2.88 10.45 -15.07
C ARG A 18 1.69 10.43 -14.10
N SER A 19 0.47 10.52 -14.60
CA SER A 19 -0.75 10.47 -13.76
C SER A 19 -0.87 9.15 -13.01
N VAL A 20 -0.59 8.01 -13.66
CA VAL A 20 -0.63 6.70 -12.99
C VAL A 20 0.41 6.61 -11.87
N ARG A 21 1.62 7.12 -12.10
CA ARG A 21 2.69 7.15 -11.08
C ARG A 21 2.35 8.07 -9.91
N LEU A 22 1.70 9.20 -10.18
CA LEU A 22 1.19 10.10 -9.14
C LEU A 22 0.16 9.38 -8.27
N VAL A 23 -0.86 8.77 -8.88
CA VAL A 23 -1.91 8.02 -8.15
C VAL A 23 -1.29 6.87 -7.34
N TYR A 24 -0.35 6.12 -7.93
CA TYR A 24 0.38 5.08 -7.22
C TYR A 24 1.12 5.66 -5.99
N GLY A 25 1.81 6.80 -6.13
CA GLY A 25 2.54 7.44 -5.04
C GLY A 25 1.61 7.92 -3.91
N LEU A 26 0.46 8.48 -4.27
CA LEU A 26 -0.57 8.89 -3.30
C LEU A 26 -1.12 7.70 -2.53
N LEU A 27 -1.39 6.59 -3.23
CA LEU A 27 -1.82 5.34 -2.59
C LEU A 27 -0.72 4.77 -1.68
N ALA A 28 0.54 4.82 -2.08
CA ALA A 28 1.66 4.37 -1.23
C ALA A 28 1.77 5.19 0.07
N ALA A 29 1.65 6.52 -0.04
CA ALA A 29 1.67 7.41 1.11
C ALA A 29 0.45 7.20 2.01
N GLY A 30 -0.74 7.10 1.41
CA GLY A 30 -1.98 6.80 2.13
C GLY A 30 -1.92 5.46 2.85
N TYR A 31 -1.42 4.41 2.20
CA TYR A 31 -1.25 3.09 2.80
C TYR A 31 -0.31 3.16 4.01
N PHE A 32 0.81 3.86 3.90
CA PHE A 32 1.74 4.04 5.04
C PHE A 32 1.07 4.74 6.23
N VAL A 33 0.30 5.80 5.98
CA VAL A 33 -0.49 6.48 7.02
C VAL A 33 -1.54 5.54 7.62
N CYS A 34 -2.20 4.73 6.81
CA CYS A 34 -3.16 3.74 7.31
C CYS A 34 -2.52 2.73 8.26
N VAL A 35 -1.30 2.24 7.95
CA VAL A 35 -0.57 1.33 8.84
C VAL A 35 -0.24 2.02 10.19
N ILE A 36 0.17 3.29 10.17
CA ILE A 36 0.39 4.06 11.41
C ILE A 36 -0.88 4.12 12.26
N LEU A 37 -2.01 4.48 11.63
CA LEU A 37 -3.30 4.57 12.32
C LEU A 37 -3.74 3.21 12.86
N GLN A 38 -3.46 2.12 12.15
CA GLN A 38 -3.77 0.78 12.62
C GLN A 38 -3.03 0.39 13.88
N VAL A 39 -1.72 0.65 13.91
CA VAL A 39 -0.89 0.40 15.10
C VAL A 39 -1.37 1.28 16.26
N PHE A 40 -1.73 2.53 15.98
CA PHE A 40 -2.30 3.43 16.98
C PHE A 40 -3.63 2.90 17.56
N PHE A 41 -4.56 2.44 16.73
CA PHE A 41 -5.84 1.87 17.19
C PHE A 41 -5.67 0.57 17.97
N ALA A 42 -4.72 -0.29 17.57
CA ALA A 42 -4.35 -1.46 18.35
C ALA A 42 -3.80 -1.06 19.72
N GLY A 43 -2.94 -0.05 19.77
CA GLY A 43 -2.42 0.53 21.02
C GLY A 43 -3.53 1.08 21.92
N LEU A 44 -4.49 1.83 21.38
CA LEU A 44 -5.68 2.25 22.13
C LEU A 44 -6.47 1.04 22.67
N GLY A 45 -6.61 -0.01 21.86
CA GLY A 45 -7.23 -1.27 22.25
C GLY A 45 -6.58 -1.94 23.46
N VAL A 46 -5.25 -1.94 23.49
CA VAL A 46 -4.45 -2.60 24.54
C VAL A 46 -4.33 -1.74 25.80
N PHE A 47 -4.06 -0.44 25.64
CA PHE A 47 -3.65 0.43 26.74
C PHE A 47 -4.75 1.36 27.27
N VAL A 48 -5.86 1.53 26.53
CA VAL A 48 -6.92 2.49 26.89
C VAL A 48 -8.27 1.80 27.04
N ASN A 49 -8.81 1.23 25.97
CA ASN A 49 -10.10 0.53 25.97
C ASN A 49 -10.15 -0.50 24.82
N ALA A 50 -10.50 -1.75 25.14
CA ALA A 50 -10.62 -2.86 24.19
C ALA A 50 -11.62 -2.61 23.04
N ASP A 51 -12.59 -1.70 23.19
CA ASP A 51 -13.54 -1.32 22.13
C ASP A 51 -12.82 -0.77 20.88
N TYR A 52 -11.67 -0.13 21.04
CA TYR A 52 -10.86 0.37 19.91
C TYR A 52 -10.29 -0.76 19.04
N LEU A 53 -10.26 -2.00 19.52
CA LEU A 53 -9.89 -3.15 18.67
C LEU A 53 -10.93 -3.40 17.57
N GLN A 54 -12.20 -3.00 17.77
CA GLN A 54 -13.19 -3.04 16.69
C GLN A 54 -12.87 -2.03 15.60
N LEU A 55 -12.40 -0.83 15.99
CA LEU A 55 -11.97 0.18 15.03
C LEU A 55 -10.74 -0.29 14.24
N HIS A 56 -9.74 -0.88 14.92
CA HIS A 56 -8.58 -1.52 14.29
C HIS A 56 -9.01 -2.56 13.23
N ARG A 57 -9.90 -3.50 13.60
CA ARG A 57 -10.41 -4.53 12.67
C ARG A 57 -11.20 -3.94 11.50
N ALA A 58 -12.14 -3.04 11.78
CA ALA A 58 -12.98 -2.45 10.74
C ALA A 58 -12.14 -1.63 9.75
N PHE A 59 -11.16 -0.86 10.25
CA PHE A 59 -10.29 -0.06 9.43
C PHE A 59 -9.44 -0.91 8.48
N ALA A 60 -9.09 -2.15 8.87
CA ALA A 60 -8.22 -3.06 8.09
C ALA A 60 -8.80 -3.40 6.72
N ASN A 61 -10.10 -3.66 6.69
CA ASN A 61 -10.82 -4.08 5.50
C ASN A 61 -10.84 -3.00 4.40
N TYR A 62 -10.74 -1.72 4.76
CA TYR A 62 -10.85 -0.63 3.78
C TYR A 62 -9.59 -0.42 2.94
N PHE A 63 -8.41 -0.80 3.44
CA PHE A 63 -7.14 -0.50 2.75
C PHE A 63 -6.38 -1.73 2.24
N GLU A 64 -6.80 -2.96 2.55
CA GLU A 64 -6.20 -4.17 1.99
C GLU A 64 -6.21 -4.13 0.44
N LEU A 65 -7.34 -3.70 -0.15
CA LEU A 65 -7.50 -3.56 -1.60
C LEU A 65 -6.59 -2.50 -2.24
N ALA A 66 -6.11 -1.51 -1.48
CA ALA A 66 -5.23 -0.47 -2.01
C ALA A 66 -3.91 -1.06 -2.53
N SER A 67 -3.39 -2.08 -1.84
CA SER A 67 -2.16 -2.78 -2.25
C SER A 67 -2.31 -3.53 -3.58
N VAL A 68 -3.48 -4.15 -3.81
CA VAL A 68 -3.85 -4.80 -5.07
C VAL A 68 -3.99 -3.76 -6.18
N LEU A 69 -4.67 -2.64 -5.91
CA LEU A 69 -4.78 -1.55 -6.87
C LEU A 69 -3.41 -1.00 -7.28
N MET A 70 -2.51 -0.79 -6.31
CA MET A 70 -1.13 -0.37 -6.59
C MET A 70 -0.39 -1.39 -7.48
N PHE A 71 -0.56 -2.69 -7.22
CA PHE A 71 0.01 -3.75 -8.06
C PHE A 71 -0.47 -3.62 -9.51
N LEU A 72 -1.77 -3.44 -9.73
CA LEU A 72 -2.35 -3.28 -11.08
C LEU A 72 -1.87 -1.98 -11.75
N LEU A 73 -1.84 -0.86 -11.02
CA LEU A 73 -1.32 0.41 -11.51
C LEU A 73 0.16 0.32 -11.91
N SER A 74 0.93 -0.59 -11.30
CA SER A 74 2.34 -0.77 -11.66
C SER A 74 2.54 -1.19 -13.12
N PHE A 75 1.58 -1.91 -13.72
CA PHE A 75 1.63 -2.27 -15.14
C PHE A 75 1.35 -1.05 -16.03
N LEU A 76 0.32 -0.29 -15.69
CA LEU A 76 -0.10 0.92 -16.42
C LEU A 76 0.95 2.05 -16.33
N GLY A 77 1.64 2.16 -15.20
CA GLY A 77 2.68 3.17 -14.94
C GLY A 77 4.08 2.77 -15.38
N ARG A 78 4.23 1.59 -16.02
CA ARG A 78 5.52 0.97 -16.37
C ARG A 78 6.48 0.92 -15.16
N ILE A 79 5.95 0.66 -13.97
CA ILE A 79 6.69 0.50 -12.71
C ILE A 79 7.12 -0.97 -12.60
N ARG A 80 8.40 -1.23 -12.36
CA ARG A 80 9.00 -2.58 -12.34
C ARG A 80 9.78 -2.84 -11.04
N GLY A 81 10.18 -4.09 -10.83
CA GLY A 81 11.02 -4.50 -9.70
C GLY A 81 10.28 -4.46 -8.36
N GLY A 82 11.00 -4.07 -7.30
CA GLY A 82 10.48 -4.07 -5.93
C GLY A 82 9.19 -3.27 -5.76
N LEU A 83 9.04 -2.12 -6.44
CA LEU A 83 7.81 -1.33 -6.37
C LEU A 83 6.57 -2.08 -6.88
N ARG A 84 6.73 -3.03 -7.80
CA ARG A 84 5.61 -3.89 -8.22
C ARG A 84 5.37 -5.00 -7.22
N TRP A 85 6.39 -5.78 -6.90
CA TRP A 85 6.17 -7.03 -6.16
C TRP A 85 5.96 -6.83 -4.67
N LEU A 86 6.50 -5.75 -4.08
CA LEU A 86 6.28 -5.44 -2.68
C LEU A 86 4.84 -5.04 -2.38
N THR A 87 4.07 -4.50 -3.34
CA THR A 87 2.64 -4.22 -3.12
C THR A 87 1.83 -5.49 -3.06
N LEU A 88 2.19 -6.50 -3.85
CA LEU A 88 1.63 -7.84 -3.71
C LEU A 88 2.07 -8.50 -2.38
N GLY A 89 3.30 -8.23 -1.95
CA GLY A 89 3.79 -8.63 -0.62
C GLY A 89 2.95 -8.03 0.52
N LEU A 90 2.59 -6.74 0.43
CA LEU A 90 1.69 -6.10 1.41
C LEU A 90 0.33 -6.79 1.49
N PHE A 91 -0.25 -7.17 0.35
CA PHE A 91 -1.49 -7.95 0.32
C PHE A 91 -1.31 -9.30 1.03
N ALA A 92 -0.26 -10.05 0.69
CA ALA A 92 0.01 -11.35 1.30
C ALA A 92 0.23 -11.28 2.82
N LEU A 93 0.97 -10.28 3.30
CA LEU A 93 1.18 -10.03 4.74
C LEU A 93 -0.15 -9.69 5.43
N THR A 94 -0.98 -8.82 4.82
CA THR A 94 -2.31 -8.50 5.34
C THR A 94 -3.20 -9.74 5.44
N SER A 95 -3.21 -10.60 4.42
CA SER A 95 -3.92 -11.88 4.46
C SER A 95 -3.36 -12.83 5.53
N LEU A 96 -2.04 -12.84 5.73
CA LEU A 96 -1.38 -13.63 6.77
C LEU A 96 -1.78 -13.19 8.19
N GLN A 97 -2.02 -11.90 8.41
CA GLN A 97 -2.55 -11.41 9.68
C GLN A 97 -3.93 -12.01 10.00
N HIS A 98 -4.81 -12.08 9.00
CA HIS A 98 -6.13 -12.69 9.20
C HIS A 98 -6.02 -14.19 9.45
N LEU A 99 -5.12 -14.87 8.75
CA LEU A 99 -4.93 -16.31 8.86
C LEU A 99 -4.33 -16.70 10.23
N THR A 100 -3.29 -16.01 10.68
CA THR A 100 -2.58 -16.34 11.93
C THR A 100 -3.47 -16.21 13.18
N LEU A 101 -4.45 -15.31 13.15
CA LEU A 101 -5.44 -15.13 14.23
C LEU A 101 -6.46 -16.28 14.33
N GLN A 102 -6.61 -17.12 13.31
CA GLN A 102 -7.52 -18.26 13.33
C GLN A 102 -6.96 -19.46 14.10
N PHE A 103 -5.67 -19.46 14.43
CA PHE A 103 -5.00 -20.56 15.12
C PHE A 103 -4.79 -20.27 16.60
N PRO A 104 -4.87 -21.28 17.48
CA PRO A 104 -4.53 -21.14 18.89
C PRO A 104 -3.01 -21.08 19.11
N GLY A 105 -2.61 -20.75 20.33
CA GLY A 105 -1.20 -20.80 20.77
C GLY A 105 -0.41 -19.55 20.38
N PHE A 106 0.83 -19.73 19.92
CA PHE A 106 1.75 -18.60 19.67
C PHE A 106 1.61 -17.97 18.28
N LEU A 107 0.89 -18.60 17.35
CA LEU A 107 0.73 -18.10 15.98
C LEU A 107 0.10 -16.70 15.90
N PRO A 108 -0.92 -16.34 16.70
CA PRO A 108 -1.42 -14.96 16.78
C PRO A 108 -0.35 -13.92 17.12
N ALA A 109 0.73 -14.29 17.83
CA ALA A 109 1.81 -13.34 18.15
C ALA A 109 2.61 -12.92 16.91
N ILE A 110 2.57 -13.70 15.82
CA ILE A 110 3.18 -13.34 14.54
C ILE A 110 2.56 -12.05 13.98
N HIS A 111 1.29 -11.77 14.29
CA HIS A 111 0.59 -10.55 13.86
C HIS A 111 1.40 -9.29 14.16
N THR A 112 2.05 -9.21 15.33
CA THR A 112 2.88 -8.07 15.72
C THR A 112 4.12 -7.93 14.84
N ILE A 113 4.79 -9.04 14.49
CA ILE A 113 5.96 -9.03 13.61
C ILE A 113 5.54 -8.64 12.19
N ASP A 114 4.43 -9.19 11.72
CA ASP A 114 3.87 -8.88 10.41
C ASP A 114 3.52 -7.40 10.26
N ALA A 115 2.92 -6.78 11.29
CA ALA A 115 2.63 -5.35 11.31
C ALA A 115 3.90 -4.48 11.15
N LEU A 116 5.04 -4.88 11.73
CA LEU A 116 6.31 -4.19 11.55
C LEU A 116 6.84 -4.32 10.11
N LEU A 117 6.64 -5.48 9.47
CA LEU A 117 6.99 -5.69 8.07
C LEU A 117 6.11 -4.83 7.14
N LEU A 118 4.79 -4.81 7.37
CA LEU A 118 3.86 -3.93 6.65
C LEU A 118 4.29 -2.47 6.77
N PHE A 119 4.65 -2.01 7.97
CA PHE A 119 5.15 -0.66 8.20
C PHE A 119 6.43 -0.37 7.42
N GLY A 120 7.43 -1.25 7.51
CA GLY A 120 8.70 -1.09 6.83
C GLY A 120 8.57 -1.06 5.30
N ILE A 121 7.78 -1.98 4.74
CA ILE A 121 7.56 -2.07 3.29
C ILE A 121 6.75 -0.88 2.79
N SER A 122 5.68 -0.48 3.49
CA SER A 122 4.86 0.67 3.08
C SER A 122 5.65 1.98 3.15
N MET A 123 6.47 2.17 4.18
CA MET A 123 7.41 3.30 4.26
C MET A 123 8.38 3.29 3.06
N HIS A 124 8.94 2.13 2.70
CA HIS A 124 9.84 1.99 1.56
C HIS A 124 9.15 2.37 0.25
N LEU A 125 7.95 1.85 0.01
CA LEU A 125 7.15 2.16 -1.18
C LEU A 125 6.82 3.65 -1.29
N MET A 126 6.40 4.28 -0.19
CA MET A 126 6.15 5.73 -0.12
C MET A 126 7.43 6.51 -0.47
N LYS A 127 8.55 6.24 0.21
CA LYS A 127 9.82 6.95 -0.03
C LYS A 127 10.29 6.85 -1.47
N ARG A 128 10.17 5.65 -2.07
CA ARG A 128 10.62 5.40 -3.44
C ARG A 128 9.69 5.95 -4.51
N SER A 129 8.43 6.21 -4.18
CA SER A 129 7.45 6.86 -5.07
C SER A 129 7.35 8.38 -4.87
N TRP A 130 8.04 8.93 -3.85
CA TRP A 130 7.98 10.34 -3.47
C TRP A 130 8.35 11.31 -4.60
N SER A 131 9.31 10.93 -5.46
CA SER A 131 9.70 11.76 -6.61
C SER A 131 8.54 11.99 -7.61
N TRP A 132 7.55 11.11 -7.65
CA TRP A 132 6.37 11.28 -8.51
C TRP A 132 5.32 12.22 -7.91
N LEU A 133 5.44 12.55 -6.61
CA LEU A 133 4.55 13.49 -5.92
C LEU A 133 5.06 14.93 -6.02
N LEU A 134 6.38 15.13 -6.02
CA LEU A 134 6.99 16.46 -5.94
C LEU A 134 7.20 17.15 -7.29
N PHE A 135 7.33 16.40 -8.40
CA PHE A 135 7.59 16.97 -9.71
C PHE A 135 6.31 16.99 -10.56
N ARG A 136 5.73 18.18 -10.72
CA ARG A 136 4.67 18.48 -11.69
C ARG A 136 5.27 18.72 -13.08
#